data_AF-A0A5N5V3R9-F1
#
_entry.id   AF-A0A5N5V3R9-F1
#
_cell.length_a   1.000
_cell.length_b   1.000
_cell.length_c   1.000
_cell.angle_alpha   90.00
_cell.angle_beta   90.00
_cell.angle_gamma   90.00
#
_symmetry.space_group_name_H-M   'P 1'
#
loop_
_entity.id
_entity.type
_entity.pdbx_description
1 polymer ?
#
loop_
_entity_poly.entity_id
_entity_poly.type
_entity_poly.pdbx_seq_one_letter_code
_entity_poly.pdbx_strand_id
1 'polypeptide(L)'
;MRVTDGQLRFWTGTPCQRVDWVVVRFSPGPGGRLQLVAPPGRATEVEYLTLDGPYPGGLTVKEPLADDFDWRTAKNVMLTVEPTDAPGGTPAELAEVISGSADHPEDTYYFQDIGWLNPEQVAAENGTSMLTICTEDPADEPELPETFGARVTDGTLRIRTGTPCDETNGVSVFFRPPDPTRRDVEFAVSIPHGAEPVDFDHLTLGEAPPGMAIDKPLPDGFDWRTMESVRLFIARPGYHRDTRVNLAEVIAGSPDHPDDTYYFQDVGWLNPEQAAEQAGETYLSACRR
;
A
#
# COMPACT_ATOMS: atom_id res chain seq x y z
N MET A 1 -18.42 -9.53 7.49
CA MET A 1 -19.27 -8.55 8.22
C MET A 1 -20.35 -9.26 9.01
N ARG A 2 -20.91 -8.59 10.02
CA ARG A 2 -21.98 -9.12 10.86
C ARG A 2 -22.80 -7.98 11.47
N VAL A 3 -24.08 -8.23 11.73
CA VAL A 3 -24.90 -7.44 12.65
C VAL A 3 -24.87 -8.08 14.04
N THR A 4 -24.44 -7.32 15.05
CA THR A 4 -24.51 -7.73 16.46
C THR A 4 -25.12 -6.60 17.24
N ASP A 5 -26.11 -6.89 18.09
CA ASP A 5 -26.82 -5.88 18.90
C ASP A 5 -27.38 -4.72 18.06
N GLY A 6 -27.80 -5.02 16.82
CA GLY A 6 -28.31 -4.04 15.86
C GLY A 6 -27.25 -3.17 15.19
N GLN A 7 -25.96 -3.37 15.49
CA GLN A 7 -24.84 -2.62 14.89
C GLN A 7 -24.15 -3.41 13.79
N LEU A 8 -23.77 -2.74 12.71
CA LEU A 8 -22.94 -3.33 11.66
C LEU A 8 -21.47 -3.36 12.09
N ARG A 9 -20.89 -4.55 12.09
CA ARG A 9 -19.49 -4.84 12.41
C ARG A 9 -18.78 -5.39 11.18
N PHE A 10 -17.57 -4.89 10.97
CA PHE A 10 -16.64 -5.33 9.96
C PHE A 10 -15.50 -6.08 10.63
N TRP A 11 -15.03 -7.09 9.92
CA TRP A 11 -13.78 -7.78 10.20
C TRP A 11 -13.04 -7.87 8.87
N THR A 12 -11.78 -7.46 8.88
CA THR A 12 -10.92 -7.48 7.68
C THR A 12 -10.45 -8.89 7.35
N GLY A 13 -10.63 -9.86 8.25
CA GLY A 13 -10.15 -11.25 8.13
C GLY A 13 -8.75 -11.43 8.73
N THR A 14 -7.85 -10.49 8.44
CA THR A 14 -6.50 -10.41 9.01
C THR A 14 -6.18 -8.96 9.43
N PRO A 15 -5.29 -8.74 10.41
CA PRO A 15 -4.92 -7.39 10.82
C PRO A 15 -4.31 -6.58 9.68
N CYS A 16 -4.95 -5.46 9.33
CA CYS A 16 -4.39 -4.47 8.44
C CYS A 16 -3.39 -3.59 9.20
N GLN A 17 -2.13 -3.63 8.82
CA GLN A 17 -1.08 -2.84 9.44
C GLN A 17 -0.91 -1.48 8.73
N ARG A 18 -0.38 -0.49 9.46
CA ARG A 18 0.03 0.82 8.91
C ARG A 18 -1.07 1.56 8.13
N VAL A 19 -2.30 1.47 8.62
CA VAL A 19 -3.48 2.13 8.06
C VAL A 19 -3.46 3.63 8.33
N ASP A 20 -3.64 4.41 7.27
CA ASP A 20 -3.76 5.87 7.28
C ASP A 20 -5.22 6.33 7.25
N TRP A 21 -6.07 5.64 6.48
CA TRP A 21 -7.50 5.90 6.44
C TRP A 21 -8.31 4.64 6.11
N VAL A 22 -9.56 4.67 6.55
CA VAL A 22 -10.57 3.66 6.25
C VAL A 22 -11.76 4.36 5.61
N VAL A 23 -12.30 3.76 4.56
CA VAL A 23 -13.54 4.22 3.93
C VAL A 23 -14.56 3.10 4.02
N VAL A 24 -15.74 3.41 4.55
CA VAL A 24 -16.93 2.58 4.40
C VAL A 24 -17.86 3.27 3.42
N ARG A 25 -18.18 2.59 2.32
CA ARG A 25 -19.06 3.12 1.28
C ARG A 25 -20.26 2.23 1.05
N PHE A 26 -21.44 2.79 1.23
CA PHE A 26 -22.72 2.20 0.93
C PHE A 26 -23.21 2.62 -0.45
N SER A 27 -23.93 1.72 -1.13
CA SER A 27 -24.51 2.00 -2.45
C SER A 27 -25.83 1.25 -2.67
N PRO A 28 -26.71 1.74 -3.57
CA PRO A 28 -26.64 3.02 -4.28
C PRO A 28 -27.03 4.21 -3.39
N GLY A 29 -26.65 5.43 -3.80
CA GLY A 29 -27.16 6.68 -3.21
C GLY A 29 -26.08 7.63 -2.67
N PRO A 30 -26.40 8.94 -2.51
CA PRO A 30 -25.54 9.91 -1.84
C PRO A 30 -25.56 9.73 -0.31
N GLY A 31 -24.59 10.30 0.40
CA GLY A 31 -24.56 10.34 1.87
C GLY A 31 -24.11 9.04 2.57
N GLY A 32 -23.96 7.95 1.83
CA GLY A 32 -23.50 6.64 2.33
C GLY A 32 -21.99 6.49 2.38
N ARG A 33 -21.22 7.53 2.74
CA ARG A 33 -19.76 7.45 2.81
C ARG A 33 -19.27 7.90 4.19
N LEU A 34 -18.61 6.98 4.90
CA LEU A 34 -17.86 7.25 6.11
C LEU A 34 -16.38 7.21 5.76
N GLN A 35 -15.64 8.28 6.08
CA GLN A 35 -14.18 8.28 6.03
C GLN A 35 -13.60 8.48 7.42
N LEU A 36 -12.78 7.53 7.84
CA LEU A 36 -12.00 7.56 9.07
C LEU A 36 -10.54 7.81 8.73
N VAL A 37 -9.82 8.55 9.57
CA VAL A 37 -8.40 8.85 9.38
C VAL A 37 -7.61 8.61 10.66
N ALA A 38 -6.42 8.05 10.51
CA ALA A 38 -5.48 7.89 11.61
C ALA A 38 -4.98 9.26 12.10
N PRO A 39 -4.53 9.37 13.37
CA PRO A 39 -4.00 10.62 13.89
C PRO A 39 -2.87 11.20 13.03
N PRO A 40 -2.68 12.54 13.00
CA PRO A 40 -1.63 13.17 12.20
C PRO A 40 -0.25 12.55 12.47
N GLY A 41 0.47 12.18 11.40
CA GLY A 41 1.80 11.58 11.48
C GLY A 41 1.88 10.15 12.05
N ARG A 42 0.73 9.53 12.32
CA ARG A 42 0.60 8.17 12.86
C ARG A 42 -0.14 7.28 11.87
N ALA A 43 0.26 6.02 11.83
CA ALA A 43 -0.51 4.95 11.21
C ALA A 43 -1.13 4.09 12.33
N THR A 44 -2.09 3.23 11.99
CA THR A 44 -2.72 2.33 12.95
C THR A 44 -2.90 0.93 12.40
N GLU A 45 -3.18 -0.02 13.29
CA GLU A 45 -3.74 -1.31 12.94
C GLU A 45 -5.28 -1.22 12.88
N VAL A 46 -5.89 -1.94 11.94
CA VAL A 46 -7.33 -2.17 11.87
C VAL A 46 -7.59 -3.64 11.57
N GLU A 47 -8.34 -4.30 12.44
CA GLU A 47 -8.86 -5.66 12.17
C GLU A 47 -10.38 -5.70 12.29
N TYR A 48 -10.90 -5.12 13.36
CA TYR A 48 -12.34 -5.01 13.61
C TYR A 48 -12.78 -3.56 13.64
N LEU A 49 -13.95 -3.29 13.06
CA LEU A 49 -14.56 -1.97 13.03
C LEU A 49 -16.06 -2.08 13.31
N THR A 50 -16.60 -1.26 14.21
CA THR A 50 -18.05 -1.07 14.33
C THR A 50 -18.43 0.23 13.64
N LEU A 51 -19.50 0.23 12.85
CA LEU A 51 -19.89 1.37 12.01
C LEU A 51 -20.03 2.68 12.80
N ASP A 52 -20.62 2.62 13.99
CA ASP A 52 -20.86 3.78 14.86
C ASP A 52 -19.72 4.02 15.88
N GLY A 53 -18.64 3.24 15.78
CA GLY A 53 -17.52 3.25 16.72
C GLY A 53 -17.81 2.52 18.05
N PRO A 54 -16.92 2.67 19.06
CA PRO A 54 -15.65 3.40 19.00
C PRO A 54 -14.70 2.84 17.95
N TYR A 55 -13.95 3.71 17.27
CA TYR A 55 -13.05 3.29 16.20
C TYR A 55 -11.68 2.88 16.74
N PRO A 56 -11.09 1.78 16.21
CA PRO A 56 -9.81 1.27 16.70
C PRO A 56 -8.69 2.27 16.44
N GLY A 57 -7.60 2.16 17.20
CA GLY A 57 -6.35 2.83 16.83
C GLY A 57 -6.34 4.37 16.94
N GLY A 58 -7.38 4.95 17.53
CA GLY A 58 -7.56 6.40 17.55
C GLY A 58 -7.97 6.99 16.20
N LEU A 59 -8.52 6.16 15.29
CA LEU A 59 -9.17 6.65 14.08
C LEU A 59 -10.26 7.67 14.43
N THR A 60 -10.27 8.79 13.70
CA THR A 60 -11.28 9.85 13.87
C THR A 60 -12.06 10.04 12.59
N VAL A 61 -13.31 10.49 12.72
CA VAL A 61 -14.19 10.75 11.56
C VAL A 61 -13.70 12.00 10.84
N LYS A 62 -13.34 11.85 9.57
CA LYS A 62 -13.07 12.95 8.64
C LYS A 62 -14.32 13.32 7.84
N GLU A 63 -15.08 12.32 7.42
CA GLU A 63 -16.34 12.48 6.69
C GLU A 63 -17.37 11.55 7.35
N PRO A 64 -18.40 12.06 8.04
CA PRO A 64 -19.45 11.22 8.62
C PRO A 64 -20.42 10.74 7.54
N LEU A 65 -21.17 9.68 7.84
CA LEU A 65 -22.42 9.40 7.11
C LEU A 65 -23.38 10.59 7.27
N ALA A 66 -24.31 10.76 6.32
CA ALA A 66 -25.37 11.75 6.50
C ALA A 66 -26.20 11.43 7.75
N ASP A 67 -26.68 12.47 8.45
CA ASP A 67 -27.34 12.35 9.75
C ASP A 67 -28.58 11.42 9.73
N ASP A 68 -29.27 11.33 8.59
CA ASP A 68 -30.46 10.53 8.37
C ASP A 68 -30.19 9.25 7.55
N PHE A 69 -28.92 8.91 7.32
CA PHE A 69 -28.54 7.73 6.55
C PHE A 69 -28.83 6.44 7.30
N ASP A 70 -29.81 5.65 6.83
CA ASP A 70 -30.05 4.29 7.31
C ASP A 70 -29.33 3.27 6.43
N TRP A 71 -28.20 2.76 6.93
CA TRP A 71 -27.41 1.74 6.24
C TRP A 71 -28.18 0.47 5.93
N ARG A 72 -29.26 0.15 6.67
CA ARG A 72 -30.08 -1.05 6.43
C ARG A 72 -30.85 -1.00 5.12
N THR A 73 -31.01 0.20 4.55
CA THR A 73 -31.68 0.41 3.26
C THR A 73 -30.72 0.34 2.08
N ALA A 74 -29.41 0.34 2.33
CA ALA A 74 -28.41 0.22 1.27
C ALA A 74 -28.35 -1.22 0.72
N LYS A 75 -28.01 -1.33 -0.56
CA LYS A 75 -27.87 -2.64 -1.22
C LYS A 75 -26.52 -3.27 -0.87
N ASN A 76 -25.44 -2.52 -1.08
CA ASN A 76 -24.09 -3.00 -0.91
C ASN A 76 -23.31 -2.08 0.03
N VAL A 77 -22.31 -2.67 0.69
CA VAL A 77 -21.29 -1.94 1.44
C VAL A 77 -19.90 -2.40 1.00
N MET A 78 -18.96 -1.47 0.92
CA MET A 78 -17.56 -1.74 0.62
C MET A 78 -16.70 -1.12 1.71
N LEU A 79 -15.77 -1.91 2.25
CA LEU A 79 -14.73 -1.45 3.17
C LEU A 79 -13.42 -1.34 2.38
N THR A 80 -12.81 -0.16 2.43
CA THR A 80 -11.49 0.10 1.86
C THR A 80 -10.56 0.55 2.98
N VAL A 81 -9.38 -0.06 3.05
CA VAL A 81 -8.35 0.24 4.05
C VAL A 81 -7.09 0.64 3.30
N GLU A 82 -6.49 1.78 3.66
CA GLU A 82 -5.39 2.39 2.91
C GLU A 82 -4.32 2.96 3.85
N PRO A 83 -3.04 2.99 3.44
CA PRO A 83 -2.51 2.29 2.27
C PRO A 83 -2.61 0.76 2.46
N THR A 84 -2.77 0.03 1.37
CA THR A 84 -2.66 -1.44 1.37
C THR A 84 -1.90 -1.89 0.12
N ASP A 85 -1.04 -2.90 0.27
CA ASP A 85 -0.40 -3.57 -0.85
C ASP A 85 -1.28 -4.73 -1.39
N ALA A 86 -2.42 -5.00 -0.72
CA ALA A 86 -3.40 -6.01 -1.11
C ALA A 86 -4.45 -5.47 -2.11
N PRO A 87 -5.12 -6.34 -2.88
CA PRO A 87 -6.14 -5.94 -3.87
C PRO A 87 -7.37 -5.22 -3.28
N GLY A 88 -7.53 -5.21 -1.95
CA GLY A 88 -8.60 -4.53 -1.24
C GLY A 88 -9.86 -5.40 -1.05
N GLY A 89 -11.00 -4.75 -0.81
CA GLY A 89 -12.26 -5.42 -0.51
C GLY A 89 -13.29 -5.38 -1.64
N THR A 90 -14.03 -6.47 -1.83
CA THR A 90 -15.18 -6.52 -2.75
C THR A 90 -16.44 -5.92 -2.08
N PRO A 91 -17.30 -5.20 -2.81
CA PRO A 91 -18.62 -4.82 -2.30
C PRO A 91 -19.43 -6.04 -1.91
N ALA A 92 -20.05 -5.99 -0.74
CA ALA A 92 -20.80 -7.10 -0.18
C ALA A 92 -22.27 -6.74 0.00
N GLU A 93 -23.15 -7.72 -0.23
CA GLU A 93 -24.59 -7.53 -0.16
C GLU A 93 -25.08 -7.44 1.28
N LEU A 94 -25.70 -6.31 1.65
CA LEU A 94 -26.14 -6.07 3.02
C LEU A 94 -27.33 -6.93 3.43
N ALA A 95 -28.19 -7.31 2.47
CA ALA A 95 -29.35 -8.14 2.75
C ALA A 95 -28.96 -9.48 3.38
N GLU A 96 -27.93 -10.14 2.84
CA GLU A 96 -27.38 -11.41 3.34
C GLU A 96 -26.78 -11.26 4.75
N VAL A 97 -26.06 -10.15 5.00
CA VAL A 97 -25.50 -9.88 6.32
C VAL A 97 -26.62 -9.65 7.35
N ILE A 98 -27.64 -8.86 7.01
CA ILE A 98 -28.72 -8.50 7.92
C ILE A 98 -29.57 -9.74 8.26
N SER A 99 -29.96 -10.54 7.27
CA SER A 99 -30.77 -11.73 7.50
C SER A 99 -29.98 -12.84 8.18
N GLY A 100 -28.73 -13.09 7.75
CA GLY A 100 -27.95 -14.23 8.23
C GLY A 100 -27.35 -14.06 9.63
N SER A 101 -27.10 -12.84 10.09
CA SER A 101 -26.31 -12.63 11.32
C SER A 101 -26.84 -13.34 12.57
N ALA A 102 -28.16 -13.47 12.70
CA ALA A 102 -28.80 -14.11 13.86
C ALA A 102 -28.82 -15.65 13.76
N ASP A 103 -28.69 -16.20 12.55
CA ASP A 103 -28.77 -17.64 12.28
C ASP A 103 -27.39 -18.33 12.32
N HIS A 104 -26.32 -17.55 12.47
CA HIS A 104 -24.93 -18.04 12.50
C HIS A 104 -24.26 -17.83 13.88
N PRO A 105 -23.26 -18.65 14.27
CA PRO A 105 -22.53 -18.50 15.54
C PRO A 105 -21.92 -17.11 15.71
N GLU A 106 -21.87 -16.55 16.92
CA GLU A 106 -21.47 -15.15 17.18
C GLU A 106 -20.06 -14.78 16.71
N ASP A 107 -19.14 -15.74 16.67
CA ASP A 107 -17.74 -15.59 16.26
C ASP A 107 -17.52 -15.63 14.74
N THR A 108 -18.58 -15.83 13.95
CA THR A 108 -18.47 -15.85 12.48
C THR A 108 -18.63 -14.47 11.85
N TYR A 109 -18.28 -14.33 10.59
CA TYR A 109 -18.58 -13.14 9.79
C TYR A 109 -18.88 -13.56 8.36
N TYR A 110 -19.78 -12.85 7.71
CA TYR A 110 -20.07 -13.05 6.30
C TYR A 110 -18.95 -12.47 5.41
N PHE A 111 -18.37 -13.32 4.58
CA PHE A 111 -17.47 -12.98 3.48
C PHE A 111 -18.23 -13.15 2.17
N GLN A 112 -18.27 -12.10 1.34
CA GLN A 112 -19.02 -12.10 0.09
C GLN A 112 -18.61 -13.29 -0.78
N ASP A 113 -19.61 -13.97 -1.35
CA ASP A 113 -19.46 -15.15 -2.22
C ASP A 113 -18.80 -16.40 -1.58
N ILE A 114 -18.41 -16.31 -0.30
CA ILE A 114 -17.78 -17.41 0.46
C ILE A 114 -18.72 -17.93 1.55
N GLY A 115 -19.34 -17.02 2.31
CA GLY A 115 -20.28 -17.34 3.39
C GLY A 115 -19.78 -16.96 4.77
N TRP A 116 -20.29 -17.63 5.81
CA TRP A 116 -20.02 -17.31 7.21
C TRP A 116 -18.83 -18.11 7.73
N LEU A 117 -17.73 -17.41 8.04
CA LEU A 117 -16.49 -18.02 8.50
C LEU A 117 -16.09 -17.48 9.87
N ASN A 118 -15.49 -18.35 10.69
CA ASN A 118 -14.84 -17.98 11.94
C ASN A 118 -13.32 -17.73 11.75
N PRO A 119 -12.59 -17.27 12.79
CA PRO A 119 -11.15 -17.02 12.72
C PRO A 119 -10.30 -18.21 12.26
N GLU A 120 -10.63 -19.44 12.70
CA GLU A 120 -9.86 -20.63 12.33
C GLU A 120 -10.04 -20.98 10.85
N GLN A 121 -11.25 -20.85 10.32
CA GLN A 121 -11.55 -21.08 8.90
C GLN A 121 -10.87 -20.04 8.02
N VAL A 122 -10.95 -18.76 8.38
CA VAL A 122 -10.25 -17.69 7.65
C VAL A 122 -8.74 -17.94 7.66
N ALA A 123 -8.16 -18.32 8.79
CA ALA A 123 -6.73 -18.64 8.87
C ALA A 123 -6.33 -19.83 7.98
N ALA A 124 -7.22 -20.80 7.78
CA ALA A 124 -6.98 -21.96 6.93
C ALA A 124 -7.15 -21.68 5.43
N GLU A 125 -8.04 -20.76 5.07
CA GLU A 125 -8.44 -20.50 3.67
C GLU A 125 -7.78 -19.26 3.06
N ASN A 126 -7.37 -18.29 3.89
CA ASN A 126 -6.75 -17.05 3.43
C ASN A 126 -5.40 -17.30 2.73
N GLY A 127 -5.20 -16.66 1.57
CA GLY A 127 -4.03 -16.88 0.72
C GLY A 127 -4.09 -18.19 -0.09
N THR A 128 -5.20 -18.93 -0.06
CA THR A 128 -5.34 -20.17 -0.85
C THR A 128 -6.66 -20.20 -1.62
N SER A 129 -7.79 -20.31 -0.94
CA SER A 129 -9.13 -20.34 -1.53
C SER A 129 -9.89 -19.02 -1.40
N MET A 130 -9.39 -18.10 -0.55
CA MET A 130 -9.90 -16.75 -0.40
C MET A 130 -8.78 -15.76 -0.10
N LEU A 131 -9.07 -14.47 -0.26
CA LEU A 131 -8.20 -13.38 0.17
C LEU A 131 -8.95 -12.44 1.09
N THR A 132 -8.30 -12.10 2.20
CA THR A 132 -8.76 -11.08 3.13
C THR A 132 -8.22 -9.71 2.73
N ILE A 133 -8.84 -8.62 3.22
CA ILE A 133 -8.65 -7.25 2.69
C ILE A 133 -7.19 -6.79 2.67
N CYS A 134 -6.38 -7.29 3.60
CA CYS A 134 -5.00 -6.86 3.83
C CYS A 134 -3.98 -8.00 3.67
N THR A 135 -4.38 -9.08 2.97
CA THR A 135 -3.46 -10.14 2.55
C THR A 135 -3.09 -9.92 1.09
N GLU A 136 -1.78 -9.87 0.81
CA GLU A 136 -1.25 -9.83 -0.55
C GLU A 136 -1.71 -11.08 -1.31
N ASP A 137 -2.08 -10.94 -2.58
CA ASP A 137 -2.52 -12.06 -3.41
C ASP A 137 -1.29 -12.91 -3.81
N PRO A 138 -1.20 -14.19 -3.41
CA PRO A 138 -0.10 -15.05 -3.84
C PRO A 138 -0.07 -15.29 -5.36
N ALA A 139 -1.18 -15.07 -6.08
CA ALA A 139 -1.21 -15.12 -7.54
C ALA A 139 -0.64 -13.84 -8.19
N ASP A 140 -0.60 -12.72 -7.46
CA ASP A 140 0.08 -11.50 -7.87
C ASP A 140 1.58 -11.54 -7.54
N GLU A 141 2.07 -12.58 -6.84
CA GLU A 141 3.51 -12.77 -6.69
C GLU A 141 4.15 -13.02 -8.06
N PRO A 142 5.02 -12.11 -8.52
CA PRO A 142 5.64 -12.24 -9.82
C PRO A 142 6.57 -13.45 -9.84
N GLU A 143 6.65 -14.15 -10.98
CA GLU A 143 7.58 -15.28 -11.17
C GLU A 143 9.06 -14.88 -10.94
N LEU A 144 9.35 -13.59 -11.06
CA LEU A 144 10.66 -12.98 -10.83
C LEU A 144 10.52 -11.84 -9.81
N PRO A 145 11.49 -11.62 -8.91
CA PRO A 145 11.43 -10.55 -7.93
C PRO A 145 11.26 -9.18 -8.60
N GLU A 146 10.30 -8.39 -8.12
CA GLU A 146 10.12 -7.00 -8.55
C GLU A 146 11.01 -6.08 -7.73
N THR A 147 11.94 -5.41 -8.38
CA THR A 147 12.94 -4.62 -7.65
C THR A 147 13.52 -3.46 -8.46
N PHE A 148 14.25 -2.61 -7.75
CA PHE A 148 15.04 -1.51 -8.28
C PHE A 148 16.39 -1.49 -7.57
N GLY A 149 17.37 -0.86 -8.20
CA GLY A 149 18.71 -0.73 -7.65
C GLY A 149 18.78 0.40 -6.64
N ALA A 150 19.32 0.15 -5.46
CA ALA A 150 19.64 1.18 -4.46
C ALA A 150 21.13 1.12 -4.06
N ARG A 151 21.75 2.28 -3.87
CA ARG A 151 23.15 2.41 -3.43
C ARG A 151 23.32 3.62 -2.51
N VAL A 152 24.23 3.55 -1.56
CA VAL A 152 24.78 4.72 -0.87
C VAL A 152 26.08 5.16 -1.54
N THR A 153 26.13 6.39 -2.04
CA THR A 153 27.36 6.99 -2.56
C THR A 153 27.59 8.32 -1.88
N ASP A 154 28.79 8.54 -1.33
CA ASP A 154 29.14 9.76 -0.59
C ASP A 154 28.13 10.12 0.51
N GLY A 155 27.55 9.09 1.13
CA GLY A 155 26.52 9.24 2.16
C GLY A 155 25.10 9.52 1.62
N THR A 156 24.88 9.61 0.31
CA THR A 156 23.57 9.89 -0.28
C THR A 156 22.97 8.63 -0.91
N LEU A 157 21.67 8.39 -0.69
CA LEU A 157 20.94 7.31 -1.35
C LEU A 157 20.75 7.65 -2.84
N ARG A 158 21.14 6.72 -3.71
CA ARG A 158 20.93 6.75 -5.15
C ARG A 158 20.09 5.55 -5.57
N ILE A 159 19.17 5.79 -6.49
CA ILE A 159 18.22 4.81 -7.01
C ILE A 159 18.44 4.66 -8.52
N ARG A 160 18.32 3.44 -9.01
CA ARG A 160 18.30 3.06 -10.43
C ARG A 160 17.10 2.17 -10.69
N THR A 161 16.43 2.36 -11.80
CA THR A 161 15.23 1.58 -12.14
C THR A 161 15.53 0.21 -12.77
N GLY A 162 16.78 -0.06 -13.14
CA GLY A 162 17.20 -1.25 -13.90
C GLY A 162 17.10 -1.05 -15.41
N THR A 163 15.93 -0.64 -15.90
CA THR A 163 15.71 -0.20 -17.29
C THR A 163 15.08 1.19 -17.31
N PRO A 164 15.29 2.03 -18.35
CA PRO A 164 14.64 3.34 -18.43
C PRO A 164 13.11 3.25 -18.39
N CYS A 165 12.48 4.14 -17.64
CA CYS A 165 11.05 4.41 -17.67
C CYS A 165 10.80 5.53 -18.67
N ASP A 166 10.13 5.21 -19.76
CA ASP A 166 9.55 6.20 -20.66
C ASP A 166 8.24 6.76 -20.09
N GLU A 167 7.84 7.93 -20.60
CA GLU A 167 6.55 8.57 -20.30
C GLU A 167 6.30 8.80 -18.79
N THR A 168 7.35 9.17 -18.04
CA THR A 168 7.28 9.40 -16.59
C THR A 168 6.78 10.80 -16.26
N ASN A 169 5.73 10.88 -15.44
CA ASN A 169 5.17 12.14 -14.95
C ASN A 169 5.68 12.52 -13.56
N GLY A 170 6.10 11.54 -12.77
CA GLY A 170 6.64 11.77 -11.43
C GLY A 170 7.12 10.51 -10.77
N VAL A 171 7.86 10.71 -9.69
CA VAL A 171 8.49 9.66 -8.90
C VAL A 171 8.32 10.00 -7.43
N SER A 172 7.77 9.07 -6.67
CA SER A 172 7.71 9.15 -5.21
C SER A 172 8.55 8.04 -4.61
N VAL A 173 9.32 8.37 -3.58
CA VAL A 173 9.97 7.37 -2.73
C VAL A 173 9.40 7.45 -1.33
N PHE A 174 9.00 6.30 -0.79
CA PHE A 174 8.38 6.19 0.52
C PHE A 174 9.31 5.44 1.46
N PHE A 175 9.75 6.11 2.51
CA PHE A 175 10.59 5.55 3.54
C PHE A 175 9.74 4.96 4.66
N ARG A 176 9.86 3.66 4.86
CA ARG A 176 9.14 2.92 5.90
C ARG A 176 9.92 2.99 7.22
N PRO A 177 9.40 3.62 8.27
CA PRO A 177 9.99 3.51 9.60
C PRO A 177 9.77 2.10 10.19
N PRO A 178 10.70 1.62 11.04
CA PRO A 178 10.59 0.32 11.69
C PRO A 178 9.45 0.24 12.72
N ASP A 179 8.98 1.39 13.24
CA ASP A 179 7.78 1.46 14.07
C ASP A 179 6.52 1.40 13.18
N PRO A 180 5.69 0.33 13.25
CA PRO A 180 4.49 0.16 12.43
C PRO A 180 3.39 1.17 12.74
N THR A 181 3.51 1.93 13.82
CA THR A 181 2.57 2.99 14.19
C THR A 181 2.92 4.35 13.57
N ARG A 182 3.98 4.41 12.76
CA ARG A 182 4.41 5.61 12.03
C ARG A 182 4.09 5.46 10.55
N ARG A 183 3.67 6.55 9.93
CA ARG A 183 3.45 6.59 8.47
C ARG A 183 4.77 6.59 7.74
N ASP A 184 4.72 6.14 6.49
CA ASP A 184 5.85 6.27 5.59
C ASP A 184 6.13 7.75 5.29
N VAL A 185 7.41 8.10 5.18
CA VAL A 185 7.85 9.46 4.84
C VAL A 185 8.11 9.52 3.35
N GLU A 186 7.42 10.41 2.65
CA GLU A 186 7.50 10.53 1.20
C GLU A 186 8.41 11.69 0.78
N PHE A 187 9.28 11.41 -0.20
CA PHE A 187 9.89 12.40 -1.07
C PHE A 187 9.30 12.25 -2.47
N ALA A 188 8.85 13.34 -3.08
CA ALA A 188 8.21 13.29 -4.38
C ALA A 188 8.76 14.36 -5.33
N VAL A 189 8.96 13.95 -6.57
CA VAL A 189 9.30 14.81 -7.71
C VAL A 189 8.31 14.57 -8.83
N SER A 190 7.93 15.61 -9.56
CA SER A 190 7.10 15.47 -10.76
C SER A 190 7.47 16.49 -11.83
N ILE A 191 7.01 16.22 -13.05
CA ILE A 191 7.09 17.20 -14.13
C ILE A 191 6.18 18.40 -13.80
N PRO A 192 6.57 19.63 -14.14
CA PRO A 192 5.68 20.79 -14.01
C PRO A 192 4.35 20.56 -14.73
N HIS A 193 3.27 21.08 -14.15
CA HIS A 193 1.94 20.92 -14.74
C HIS A 193 1.88 21.37 -16.21
N GLY A 194 1.49 20.46 -17.10
CA GLY A 194 1.40 20.69 -18.54
C GLY A 194 2.72 20.53 -19.32
N ALA A 195 3.80 20.10 -18.65
CA ALA A 195 5.01 19.65 -19.33
C ALA A 195 4.80 18.28 -19.99
N GLU A 196 5.63 17.99 -20.98
CA GLU A 196 5.70 16.65 -21.57
C GLU A 196 6.31 15.65 -20.58
N PRO A 197 5.88 14.37 -20.60
CA PRO A 197 6.51 13.31 -19.83
C PRO A 197 8.01 13.17 -20.16
N VAL A 198 8.79 12.67 -19.21
CA VAL A 198 10.25 12.51 -19.35
C VAL A 198 10.69 11.05 -19.25
N ASP A 199 11.86 10.75 -19.79
CA ASP A 199 12.56 9.50 -19.51
C ASP A 199 13.19 9.57 -18.11
N PHE A 200 13.06 8.50 -17.34
CA PHE A 200 13.56 8.39 -15.98
C PHE A 200 14.25 7.05 -15.74
N ASP A 201 15.50 7.07 -15.26
CA ASP A 201 16.24 5.85 -14.94
C ASP A 201 17.03 5.95 -13.63
N HIS A 202 17.13 7.15 -13.03
CA HIS A 202 17.90 7.38 -11.82
C HIS A 202 17.36 8.53 -10.96
N LEU A 203 17.59 8.40 -9.66
CA LEU A 203 17.33 9.44 -8.68
C LEU A 203 18.47 9.52 -7.67
N THR A 204 18.97 10.73 -7.42
CA THR A 204 19.77 11.05 -6.23
C THR A 204 18.85 11.66 -5.20
N LEU A 205 18.77 11.07 -4.00
CA LEU A 205 17.83 11.52 -2.98
C LEU A 205 18.09 12.99 -2.58
N GLY A 206 17.02 13.80 -2.63
CA GLY A 206 17.08 15.24 -2.33
C GLY A 206 17.33 16.13 -3.55
N GLU A 207 17.55 15.55 -4.73
CA GLU A 207 17.73 16.28 -5.98
C GLU A 207 16.52 16.07 -6.91
N ALA A 208 16.22 17.07 -7.74
CA ALA A 208 15.24 16.93 -8.81
C ALA A 208 15.93 16.36 -10.06
N PRO A 209 15.44 15.24 -10.63
CA PRO A 209 15.90 14.76 -11.94
C PRO A 209 15.66 15.80 -13.05
N PRO A 210 16.39 15.71 -14.17
CA PRO A 210 16.15 16.60 -15.32
C PRO A 210 14.68 16.62 -15.76
N GLY A 211 14.12 17.82 -15.91
CA GLY A 211 12.72 18.01 -16.34
C GLY A 211 11.68 17.88 -15.22
N MET A 212 12.09 17.55 -13.99
CA MET A 212 11.21 17.47 -12.83
C MET A 212 11.50 18.57 -11.80
N ALA A 213 10.58 18.76 -10.86
CA ALA A 213 10.72 19.59 -9.68
C ALA A 213 10.36 18.79 -8.41
N ILE A 214 10.92 19.20 -7.26
CA ILE A 214 10.54 18.61 -5.97
C ILE A 214 9.16 19.17 -5.58
N ASP A 215 8.17 18.29 -5.53
CA ASP A 215 6.83 18.62 -5.02
C ASP A 215 6.78 18.47 -3.51
N LYS A 216 7.45 17.44 -3.00
CA LYS A 216 7.45 17.09 -1.58
C LYS A 216 8.88 16.82 -1.12
N PRO A 217 9.52 17.82 -0.47
CA PRO A 217 10.84 17.61 0.09
C PRO A 217 10.77 16.69 1.32
N LEU A 218 11.90 16.10 1.66
CA LEU A 218 12.04 15.39 2.94
C LEU A 218 11.89 16.38 4.11
N PRO A 219 11.32 15.95 5.24
CA PRO A 219 11.26 16.78 6.45
C PRO A 219 12.65 17.21 6.93
N ASP A 220 12.74 18.40 7.54
CA ASP A 220 13.98 18.87 8.14
C ASP A 220 14.52 17.88 9.18
N GLY A 221 15.81 17.55 9.06
CA GLY A 221 16.48 16.61 9.96
C GLY A 221 16.07 15.15 9.78
N PHE A 222 15.32 14.81 8.73
CA PHE A 222 15.00 13.42 8.41
C PHE A 222 16.26 12.62 8.05
N ASP A 223 16.48 11.52 8.76
CA ASP A 223 17.56 10.57 8.47
C ASP A 223 16.98 9.27 7.90
N TRP A 224 17.05 9.16 6.57
CA TRP A 224 16.59 7.97 5.84
C TRP A 224 17.32 6.69 6.26
N ARG A 225 18.51 6.78 6.86
CA ARG A 225 19.30 5.61 7.29
C ARG A 225 18.69 4.89 8.49
N THR A 226 17.76 5.54 9.18
CA THR A 226 17.02 4.96 10.32
C THR A 226 15.75 4.21 9.88
N MET A 227 15.48 4.19 8.58
CA MET A 227 14.29 3.59 7.98
C MET A 227 14.57 2.13 7.65
N GLU A 228 13.53 1.31 7.71
CA GLU A 228 13.58 -0.13 7.42
C GLU A 228 13.76 -0.40 5.92
N SER A 229 12.94 0.27 5.10
CA SER A 229 12.93 0.08 3.65
C SER A 229 12.60 1.37 2.92
N VAL A 230 12.95 1.41 1.64
CA VAL A 230 12.49 2.44 0.70
C VAL A 230 11.63 1.79 -0.38
N ARG A 231 10.44 2.35 -0.63
CA ARG A 231 9.56 2.00 -1.73
C ARG A 231 9.76 2.99 -2.88
N LEU A 232 9.77 2.51 -4.12
CA LEU A 232 9.76 3.36 -5.31
C LEU A 232 8.41 3.26 -6.01
N PHE A 233 7.77 4.42 -6.22
CA PHE A 233 6.56 4.59 -7.02
C PHE A 233 6.88 5.44 -8.24
N ILE A 234 6.50 4.97 -9.43
CA ILE A 234 6.69 5.70 -10.69
C ILE A 234 5.33 5.97 -11.33
N ALA A 235 4.99 7.25 -11.47
CA ALA A 235 3.74 7.69 -12.07
C ALA A 235 3.84 7.69 -13.60
N ARG A 236 3.20 6.71 -14.24
CA ARG A 236 3.04 6.61 -15.70
C ARG A 236 1.57 6.47 -16.10
N PRO A 237 1.15 6.86 -17.32
CA PRO A 237 -0.20 6.63 -17.79
C PRO A 237 -0.57 5.13 -17.78
N GLY A 238 -1.61 4.75 -17.04
CA GLY A 238 -2.16 3.39 -17.05
C GLY A 238 -1.27 2.32 -16.41
N TYR A 239 -0.20 2.71 -15.72
CA TYR A 239 0.71 1.77 -15.08
C TYR A 239 1.32 2.36 -13.81
N HIS A 240 1.26 1.57 -12.74
CA HIS A 240 1.85 1.88 -11.45
C HIS A 240 2.57 0.63 -10.96
N ARG A 241 3.80 0.80 -10.48
CA ARG A 241 4.48 -0.25 -9.73
C ARG A 241 5.11 0.30 -8.48
N ASP A 242 5.07 -0.55 -7.47
CA ASP A 242 5.48 -0.29 -6.12
C ASP A 242 6.33 -1.49 -5.68
N THR A 243 7.62 -1.25 -5.51
CA THR A 243 8.56 -2.25 -5.01
C THR A 243 9.36 -1.65 -3.86
N ARG A 244 9.81 -2.49 -2.93
CA ARG A 244 10.60 -2.09 -1.76
C ARG A 244 11.99 -2.70 -1.79
N VAL A 245 12.95 -1.92 -1.29
CA VAL A 245 14.32 -2.37 -1.01
C VAL A 245 14.64 -2.13 0.46
N ASN A 246 15.18 -3.16 1.12
CA ASN A 246 15.68 -3.09 2.49
C ASN A 246 16.88 -2.14 2.60
N LEU A 247 16.78 -1.11 3.43
CA LEU A 247 17.82 -0.09 3.56
C LEU A 247 19.03 -0.56 4.37
N ALA A 248 18.85 -1.49 5.32
CA ALA A 248 19.96 -2.04 6.09
C ALA A 248 20.95 -2.78 5.18
N GLU A 249 20.45 -3.57 4.23
CA GLU A 249 21.27 -4.27 3.22
C GLU A 249 22.01 -3.28 2.30
N VAL A 250 21.31 -2.24 1.82
CA VAL A 250 21.91 -1.20 0.97
C VAL A 250 23.02 -0.46 1.70
N ILE A 251 22.77 -0.04 2.95
CA ILE A 251 23.73 0.72 3.77
C ILE A 251 24.95 -0.13 4.10
N ALA A 252 24.74 -1.38 4.52
CA ALA A 252 25.83 -2.27 4.89
C ALA A 252 26.66 -2.70 3.67
N GLY A 253 26.03 -2.99 2.54
CA GLY A 253 26.73 -3.55 1.37
C GLY A 253 27.37 -2.50 0.45
N SER A 254 26.90 -1.25 0.43
CA SER A 254 27.43 -0.23 -0.51
C SER A 254 28.95 -0.03 -0.44
N PRO A 255 29.60 0.02 0.75
CA PRO A 255 31.05 0.20 0.84
C PRO A 255 31.88 -0.98 0.32
N ASP A 256 31.29 -2.17 0.25
CA ASP A 256 31.99 -3.41 -0.09
C ASP A 256 31.86 -3.78 -1.59
N HIS A 257 31.13 -2.97 -2.37
CA HIS A 257 30.87 -3.22 -3.79
C HIS A 257 31.36 -2.05 -4.68
N PRO A 258 31.73 -2.31 -5.95
CA PRO A 258 32.23 -1.28 -6.87
C PRO A 258 31.28 -0.09 -7.03
N ASP A 259 31.81 1.13 -7.24
CA ASP A 259 31.05 2.39 -7.21
C ASP A 259 29.89 2.51 -8.23
N ASP A 260 29.91 1.70 -9.27
CA ASP A 260 28.91 1.65 -10.31
C ASP A 260 27.81 0.60 -10.07
N THR A 261 27.87 -0.20 -9.00
CA THR A 261 26.86 -1.22 -8.72
C THR A 261 25.76 -0.77 -7.78
N TYR A 262 24.56 -1.32 -7.94
CA TYR A 262 23.40 -1.05 -7.09
C TYR A 262 22.84 -2.37 -6.57
N TYR A 263 22.32 -2.36 -5.34
CA TYR A 263 21.63 -3.51 -4.77
C TYR A 263 20.21 -3.59 -5.30
N PHE A 264 19.94 -4.65 -6.05
CA PHE A 264 18.60 -5.07 -6.48
C PHE A 264 18.15 -6.16 -5.50
N GLN A 265 17.09 -5.89 -4.73
CA GLN A 265 16.65 -6.80 -3.67
C GLN A 265 16.32 -8.18 -4.25
N ASP A 266 16.76 -9.24 -3.56
CA ASP A 266 16.59 -10.65 -3.95
C ASP A 266 17.32 -11.07 -5.24
N VAL A 267 18.13 -10.17 -5.82
CA VAL A 267 18.96 -10.40 -7.02
C VAL A 267 20.44 -10.24 -6.72
N GLY A 268 20.82 -9.14 -6.07
CA GLY A 268 22.19 -8.82 -5.70
C GLY A 268 22.71 -7.49 -6.26
N TRP A 269 24.04 -7.32 -6.25
CA TRP A 269 24.71 -6.11 -6.68
C TRP A 269 25.03 -6.14 -8.16
N LEU A 270 24.38 -5.29 -8.95
CA LEU A 270 24.52 -5.22 -10.41
C LEU A 270 24.96 -3.83 -10.84
N ASN A 271 25.87 -3.74 -11.81
CA ASN A 271 26.10 -2.49 -12.54
C ASN A 271 24.97 -2.25 -13.58
N PRO A 272 24.89 -1.08 -14.23
CA PRO A 272 23.79 -0.76 -15.15
C PRO A 272 23.68 -1.70 -16.35
N GLU A 273 24.80 -2.19 -16.88
CA GLU A 273 24.82 -3.14 -18.01
C GLU A 273 24.24 -4.48 -17.58
N GLN A 274 24.73 -5.04 -16.48
CA GLN A 274 24.22 -6.29 -15.90
C GLN A 274 22.75 -6.19 -15.52
N ALA A 275 22.33 -5.05 -14.94
CA ALA A 275 20.94 -4.81 -14.58
C ALA A 275 20.03 -4.80 -15.82
N ALA A 276 20.46 -4.19 -16.93
CA ALA A 276 19.71 -4.19 -18.17
C ALA A 276 19.64 -5.58 -18.82
N GLU A 277 20.74 -6.35 -18.80
CA GLU A 277 20.79 -7.71 -19.33
C GLU A 277 19.91 -8.70 -18.55
N GLN A 278 19.80 -8.50 -17.24
CA GLN A 278 19.06 -9.38 -16.33
C GLN A 278 17.57 -9.01 -16.19
N ALA A 279 17.18 -7.81 -16.62
CA ALA A 279 15.79 -7.37 -16.55
C ALA A 279 14.88 -8.24 -17.44
N GLY A 280 13.86 -8.83 -16.83
CA GLY A 280 12.96 -9.80 -17.48
C GLY A 280 13.45 -11.24 -17.46
N GLU A 281 14.71 -11.50 -17.05
CA GLU A 281 15.30 -12.83 -16.97
C GLU A 281 15.47 -13.31 -15.51
N THR A 282 15.98 -12.43 -14.62
CA THR A 282 16.19 -12.76 -13.20
C THR A 282 15.40 -11.86 -12.25
N TYR A 283 14.88 -10.73 -12.73
CA TYR A 283 14.06 -9.80 -11.96
C TYR A 283 13.17 -8.96 -12.87
N LEU A 284 12.13 -8.36 -12.31
CA LEU A 284 11.29 -7.38 -12.99
C LEU A 284 11.72 -5.97 -12.61
N SER A 285 12.14 -5.18 -13.60
CA SER A 285 12.50 -3.79 -13.39
C SER A 285 11.27 -2.93 -13.07
N ALA A 286 11.48 -1.85 -12.31
CA ALA A 286 10.42 -0.90 -11.95
C ALA A 286 9.70 -0.29 -13.19
N CYS A 287 10.38 -0.32 -14.35
CA CYS A 287 9.95 0.33 -15.58
C CYS A 287 9.42 -0.62 -16.66
N ARG A 288 9.34 -1.93 -16.41
CA ARG A 288 8.73 -2.87 -17.36
C ARG A 288 7.31 -2.40 -17.76
N ARG A 289 6.84 -2.73 -18.96
CA ARG A 289 5.45 -2.56 -19.37
C ARG A 289 4.71 -3.88 -19.22
#